data_AF-A0A3N5I244-F1
#
_entry.id   AF-A0A3N5I244-F1
#
_cell.length_a   1.000
_cell.length_b   1.000
_cell.length_c   1.000
_cell.angle_alpha   90.00
_cell.angle_beta   90.00
_cell.angle_gamma   90.00
#
_symmetry.space_group_name_H-M   'P 1'
#
loop_
_entity.id
_entity.type
_entity.pdbx_description
1 polymer ?
#
loop_
_entity_poly.entity_id
_entity_poly.type
_entity_poly.pdbx_seq_one_letter_code
_entity_poly.pdbx_strand_id
1 'polypeptide(L)'
;MIGTRLLAITAVINGLSGVIAQAPSCGDEPIAQNGGGPDVVVVCPLPLQSSLDDWIRRRTGEGLTVRVLEPLDSSQTTRRHIASIAEVGRTRYVVLVGDSKLTPEGLPATPQAYVPTIYAKADATARWQPTPQLPGDHLYGDFDNDLVIDAAVGRLPVSTLPQASGLLRRIAAYEDSRDFGSWRSQVDLVAGLGGFGALVDGAIEAVASGLISGSLPGSVRTRVTHAGPSSPFCPGPDCFTETVLANYSSGCRFWVYAGHGNICELDRVPAHSGGRPVLSVNDLQHLNRPADSAPIALLLACYTGAIDAT
;
A
#
# COMPACT_ATOMS: atom_id res chain seq x y z
N MET A 1 -3.20 -23.02 9.55
CA MET A 1 -4.52 -22.37 9.58
C MET A 1 -4.35 -20.94 9.10
N ILE A 2 -5.15 -20.55 8.11
CA ILE A 2 -4.82 -19.54 7.10
C ILE A 2 -5.44 -18.19 7.50
N GLY A 3 -4.60 -17.20 7.78
CA GLY A 3 -4.99 -15.83 8.10
C GLY A 3 -4.76 -14.88 6.91
N THR A 4 -5.83 -14.21 6.50
CA THR A 4 -5.91 -13.21 5.43
C THR A 4 -5.04 -12.00 5.76
N ARG A 5 -4.02 -11.67 4.96
CA ARG A 5 -3.19 -10.47 5.15
C ARG A 5 -3.77 -9.26 4.40
N LEU A 6 -3.78 -8.12 5.09
CA LEU A 6 -4.19 -6.78 4.63
C LEU A 6 -3.27 -6.31 3.49
N LEU A 7 -3.82 -5.68 2.46
CA LEU A 7 -3.06 -5.09 1.37
C LEU A 7 -2.81 -3.62 1.71
N ALA A 8 -1.57 -3.25 2.04
CA ALA A 8 -1.15 -1.85 2.12
C ALA A 8 -0.62 -1.44 0.74
N ILE A 9 -1.36 -0.59 0.02
CA ILE A 9 -0.86 0.07 -1.18
C ILE A 9 -0.33 1.44 -0.74
N THR A 10 0.99 1.60 -0.73
CA THR A 10 1.62 2.90 -0.53
C THR A 10 1.51 3.69 -1.84
N ALA A 11 0.57 4.64 -1.91
CA ALA A 11 0.51 5.62 -2.99
C ALA A 11 1.26 6.89 -2.58
N VAL A 12 2.35 7.21 -3.28
CA VAL A 12 3.02 8.52 -3.20
C VAL A 12 2.39 9.41 -4.26
N ILE A 13 1.64 10.45 -3.86
CA ILE A 13 1.10 11.46 -4.77
C ILE A 13 2.08 12.61 -4.83
N ASN A 14 2.83 12.72 -5.93
CA ASN A 14 3.53 13.95 -6.28
C ASN A 14 2.60 14.82 -7.13
N GLY A 15 2.20 15.97 -6.59
CA GLY A 15 1.41 16.96 -7.31
C GLY A 15 2.28 17.78 -8.25
N LEU A 16 1.93 17.81 -9.53
CA LEU A 16 2.37 18.83 -10.47
C LEU A 16 1.18 19.34 -11.29
N SER A 17 1.03 20.66 -11.28
CA SER A 17 0.00 21.44 -11.95
C SER A 17 0.02 21.25 -13.47
N GLY A 18 -1.17 21.32 -14.06
CA GLY A 18 -1.46 20.81 -15.40
C GLY A 18 -1.06 21.67 -16.58
N VAL A 19 -1.02 21.00 -17.73
CA VAL A 19 -1.27 21.54 -19.06
C VAL A 19 -2.16 20.52 -19.78
N ILE A 20 -3.36 20.94 -20.19
CA ILE A 20 -4.34 20.13 -20.93
C ILE A 20 -3.88 20.06 -22.38
N ALA A 21 -3.52 18.86 -22.87
CA ALA A 21 -3.30 18.59 -24.29
C ALA A 21 -4.52 17.84 -24.87
N GLN A 22 -5.04 18.35 -25.99
CA GLN A 22 -6.17 17.78 -26.73
C GLN A 22 -5.83 16.41 -27.35
N ALA A 23 -6.81 15.49 -27.34
CA ALA A 23 -6.68 14.15 -27.90
C ALA A 23 -6.77 14.16 -29.45
N PRO A 24 -5.91 13.41 -30.17
CA PRO A 24 -6.12 13.11 -31.58
C PRO A 24 -7.10 11.94 -31.78
N SER A 25 -7.81 11.98 -32.90
CA SER A 25 -8.88 11.07 -33.31
C SER A 25 -8.43 9.65 -33.64
N CYS A 26 -9.37 8.72 -33.45
CA CYS A 26 -9.33 7.30 -33.75
C CYS A 26 -8.96 7.01 -35.22
N GLY A 27 -7.86 6.29 -35.42
CA GLY A 27 -7.48 5.64 -36.67
C GLY A 27 -6.96 4.25 -36.36
N ASP A 28 -7.65 3.23 -36.86
CA ASP A 28 -7.24 1.82 -36.81
C ASP A 28 -6.13 1.58 -37.84
N GLU A 29 -4.90 1.40 -37.36
CA GLU A 29 -3.85 0.67 -38.11
C GLU A 29 -3.15 -0.33 -37.17
N PRO A 30 -2.77 -1.53 -37.66
CA PRO A 30 -2.12 -2.54 -36.85
C PRO A 30 -0.68 -2.09 -36.54
N ILE A 31 -0.44 -1.75 -35.27
CA ILE A 31 0.89 -1.32 -34.81
C ILE A 31 1.86 -2.50 -34.90
N ALA A 32 2.85 -2.35 -35.77
CA ALA A 32 4.01 -3.22 -35.89
C ALA A 32 4.74 -3.34 -34.54
N GLN A 33 5.04 -4.57 -34.12
CA GLN A 33 5.90 -4.83 -32.96
C GLN A 33 7.35 -4.48 -33.30
N ASN A 34 7.76 -3.24 -33.01
CA ASN A 34 9.15 -2.82 -32.95
C ASN A 34 9.55 -2.60 -31.48
N GLY A 35 10.73 -3.09 -31.10
CA GLY A 35 11.14 -3.30 -29.71
C GLY A 35 11.24 -2.04 -28.85
N GLY A 36 10.28 -1.88 -27.94
CA GLY A 36 10.29 -0.96 -26.79
C GLY A 36 10.06 -1.72 -25.47
N GLY A 37 10.36 -1.08 -24.33
CA GLY A 37 10.26 -1.68 -22.99
C GLY A 37 8.84 -2.15 -22.62
N PRO A 38 8.66 -2.98 -21.57
CA PRO A 38 7.32 -3.41 -21.14
C PRO A 38 6.56 -2.28 -20.44
N ASP A 39 5.23 -2.31 -20.45
CA ASP A 39 4.39 -1.46 -19.60
C ASP A 39 4.57 -1.79 -18.10
N VAL A 40 4.78 -3.08 -17.81
CA VAL A 40 4.90 -3.62 -16.45
C VAL A 40 6.10 -4.55 -16.34
N VAL A 41 6.95 -4.29 -15.35
CA VAL A 41 7.99 -5.23 -14.91
C VAL A 41 7.53 -5.91 -13.63
N VAL A 42 7.50 -7.24 -13.61
CA VAL A 42 7.23 -8.03 -12.42
C VAL A 42 8.52 -8.68 -11.95
N VAL A 43 8.87 -8.53 -10.68
CA VAL A 43 9.99 -9.26 -10.04
C VAL A 43 9.39 -10.36 -9.17
N CYS A 44 9.58 -11.61 -9.56
CA CYS A 44 8.95 -12.76 -8.92
C CYS A 44 9.89 -13.97 -8.92
N PRO A 45 10.25 -14.53 -7.75
CA PRO A 45 10.95 -15.80 -7.64
C PRO A 45 10.24 -16.90 -8.41
N LEU A 46 11.00 -17.77 -9.09
CA LEU A 46 10.46 -18.86 -9.91
C LEU A 46 9.37 -19.70 -9.21
N PRO A 47 9.50 -20.08 -7.92
CA PRO A 47 8.49 -20.90 -7.23
C PRO A 47 7.11 -20.22 -7.08
N LEU A 48 7.02 -18.91 -7.26
CA LEU A 48 5.79 -18.13 -7.15
C LEU A 48 5.19 -17.76 -8.52
N GLN A 49 5.94 -17.90 -9.62
CA GLN A 49 5.54 -17.34 -10.92
C GLN A 49 4.24 -17.90 -11.48
N SER A 50 3.94 -19.19 -11.25
CA SER A 50 2.67 -19.80 -11.71
C SER A 50 1.43 -19.18 -11.06
N SER A 51 1.57 -18.44 -9.96
CA SER A 51 0.44 -17.66 -9.41
C SER A 51 0.04 -16.46 -10.28
N LEU A 52 0.92 -16.01 -11.17
CA LEU A 52 0.74 -14.81 -11.98
C LEU A 52 -0.03 -15.08 -13.28
N ASP A 53 -0.20 -16.33 -13.71
CA ASP A 53 -0.76 -16.67 -15.03
C ASP A 53 -2.05 -15.91 -15.35
N ASP A 54 -3.03 -15.94 -14.43
CA ASP A 54 -4.31 -15.24 -14.63
C ASP A 54 -4.17 -13.72 -14.55
N TRP A 55 -3.28 -13.21 -13.70
CA TRP A 55 -3.03 -11.77 -13.60
C TRP A 55 -2.37 -11.24 -14.87
N ILE A 56 -1.35 -11.92 -15.40
CA ILE A 56 -0.68 -11.60 -16.66
C ILE A 56 -1.70 -11.61 -17.79
N ARG A 57 -2.55 -12.66 -17.86
CA ARG A 57 -3.59 -12.78 -18.89
C ARG A 57 -4.56 -11.59 -18.86
N ARG A 58 -4.95 -11.14 -17.66
CA ARG A 58 -5.81 -9.95 -17.48
C ARG A 58 -5.12 -8.68 -17.96
N ARG A 59 -3.88 -8.42 -17.51
CA ARG A 59 -3.12 -7.21 -17.89
C ARG A 59 -2.83 -7.17 -19.39
N THR A 60 -2.47 -8.30 -20.00
CA THR A 60 -2.31 -8.39 -21.45
C THR A 60 -3.63 -8.18 -22.18
N GLY A 61 -4.75 -8.69 -21.64
CA GLY A 61 -6.09 -8.42 -22.16
C GLY A 61 -6.52 -6.95 -22.05
N GLU A 62 -5.97 -6.20 -21.09
CA GLU A 62 -6.11 -4.75 -20.94
C GLU A 62 -5.15 -3.96 -21.87
N GLY A 63 -4.36 -4.65 -22.69
CA GLY A 63 -3.41 -4.05 -23.63
C GLY A 63 -2.03 -3.74 -23.04
N LEU A 64 -1.72 -4.23 -21.84
CA LEU A 64 -0.42 -4.01 -21.19
C LEU A 64 0.59 -5.09 -21.59
N THR A 65 1.80 -4.67 -21.94
CA THR A 65 2.94 -5.59 -22.09
C THR A 65 3.58 -5.88 -20.73
N VAL A 66 3.65 -7.15 -20.35
CA VAL A 66 4.18 -7.59 -19.04
C VAL A 66 5.47 -8.39 -19.23
N ARG A 67 6.51 -8.04 -18.48
CA ARG A 67 7.76 -8.79 -18.40
C ARG A 67 8.01 -9.27 -16.98
N VAL A 68 8.22 -10.58 -16.80
CA VAL A 68 8.57 -11.18 -15.51
C VAL A 68 10.08 -11.42 -15.45
N LEU A 69 10.69 -11.04 -14.33
CA LEU A 69 12.10 -11.26 -13.99
C LEU A 69 12.19 -12.01 -12.67
N GLU A 70 13.24 -12.80 -12.50
CA GLU A 70 13.62 -13.30 -11.18
C GLU A 70 14.41 -12.22 -10.42
N PRO A 71 14.24 -12.11 -9.08
CA PRO A 71 15.11 -11.26 -8.27
C PRO A 71 16.55 -11.77 -8.33
N LEU A 72 17.50 -10.84 -8.24
CA LEU A 72 18.92 -11.16 -8.15
C LEU A 72 19.39 -11.12 -6.69
N ASP A 73 20.67 -11.43 -6.49
CA ASP A 73 21.36 -11.53 -5.20
C ASP A 73 21.27 -10.29 -4.30
N SER A 74 21.08 -9.10 -4.87
CA SER A 74 20.98 -7.84 -4.13
C SER A 74 19.88 -6.93 -4.68
N SER A 75 19.49 -5.92 -3.90
CA SER A 75 18.56 -4.91 -4.38
C SER A 75 19.16 -4.05 -5.48
N GLN A 76 20.47 -3.76 -5.44
CA GLN A 76 21.17 -2.97 -6.46
C GLN A 76 21.32 -3.72 -7.80
N THR A 77 21.59 -5.02 -7.78
CA THR A 77 21.62 -5.83 -9.01
C THR A 77 20.22 -6.00 -9.58
N THR A 78 19.23 -6.27 -8.73
CA THR A 78 17.81 -6.34 -9.13
C THR A 78 17.34 -5.02 -9.76
N ARG A 79 17.66 -3.87 -9.13
CA ARG A 79 17.30 -2.54 -9.65
C ARG A 79 17.92 -2.27 -11.02
N ARG A 80 19.22 -2.56 -11.19
CA ARG A 80 19.89 -2.42 -12.50
C ARG A 80 19.28 -3.32 -13.57
N HIS A 81 18.85 -4.54 -13.21
CA HIS A 81 18.21 -5.45 -14.15
C HIS A 81 16.84 -4.94 -14.60
N ILE A 82 16.03 -4.41 -13.67
CA ILE A 82 14.76 -3.73 -14.01
C ILE A 82 15.04 -2.55 -14.96
N ALA A 83 15.97 -1.65 -14.60
CA ALA A 83 16.31 -0.49 -15.42
C ALA A 83 16.84 -0.87 -16.81
N SER A 84 17.52 -2.00 -16.96
CA SER A 84 18.04 -2.45 -18.27
C SER A 84 16.97 -2.88 -19.27
N ILE A 85 15.75 -3.18 -18.81
CA ILE A 85 14.62 -3.57 -19.67
C ILE A 85 13.50 -2.53 -19.68
N ALA A 86 13.47 -1.65 -18.68
CA ALA A 86 12.48 -0.59 -18.56
C ALA A 86 12.80 0.56 -19.52
N GLU A 87 11.78 1.34 -19.83
CA GLU A 87 11.90 2.51 -20.69
C GLU A 87 11.18 3.68 -20.03
N VAL A 88 11.91 4.77 -19.76
CA VAL A 88 11.35 6.00 -19.17
C VAL A 88 10.23 6.53 -20.07
N GLY A 89 9.09 6.87 -19.45
CA GLY A 89 7.88 7.32 -20.15
C GLY A 89 7.01 6.20 -20.73
N ARG A 90 7.48 4.94 -20.74
CA ARG A 90 6.72 3.77 -21.22
C ARG A 90 6.45 2.75 -20.12
N THR A 91 7.48 2.33 -19.38
CA THR A 91 7.31 1.42 -18.24
C THR A 91 6.67 2.18 -17.09
N ARG A 92 5.43 1.83 -16.77
CA ARG A 92 4.61 2.57 -15.80
C ARG A 92 4.56 1.90 -14.43
N TYR A 93 4.84 0.60 -14.36
CA TYR A 93 4.64 -0.20 -13.16
C TYR A 93 5.78 -1.18 -12.91
N VAL A 94 6.21 -1.26 -11.64
CA VAL A 94 7.05 -2.34 -11.12
C VAL A 94 6.28 -3.07 -10.03
N VAL A 95 6.10 -4.38 -10.19
CA VAL A 95 5.38 -5.24 -9.24
C VAL A 95 6.34 -6.24 -8.63
N LEU A 96 6.57 -6.13 -7.32
CA LEU A 96 7.41 -7.07 -6.57
C LEU A 96 6.54 -8.15 -5.95
N VAL A 97 6.83 -9.42 -6.20
CA VAL A 97 6.04 -10.57 -5.70
C VAL A 97 6.95 -11.43 -4.85
N GLY A 98 6.87 -11.25 -3.54
CA GLY A 98 7.76 -11.91 -2.60
C GLY A 98 7.94 -11.14 -1.30
N ASP A 99 8.51 -11.83 -0.32
CA ASP A 99 8.87 -11.31 0.99
C ASP A 99 10.26 -10.66 0.94
N SER A 100 10.55 -9.68 1.80
CA SER A 100 11.86 -9.03 1.92
C SER A 100 12.54 -9.34 3.25
N LYS A 101 11.92 -10.14 4.10
CA LYS A 101 12.41 -10.41 5.46
C LYS A 101 13.76 -11.12 5.47
N LEU A 102 14.66 -10.61 6.30
CA LEU A 102 15.94 -11.23 6.64
C LEU A 102 15.91 -11.84 8.04
N THR A 103 16.73 -12.86 8.26
CA THR A 103 17.05 -13.39 9.59
C THR A 103 18.06 -12.46 10.30
N PRO A 104 18.27 -12.60 11.61
CA PRO A 104 19.30 -11.82 12.32
C PRO A 104 20.71 -11.95 11.75
N GLU A 105 21.00 -13.07 11.06
CA GLU A 105 22.26 -13.34 10.37
C GLU A 105 22.35 -12.67 8.99
N GLY A 106 21.31 -11.91 8.58
CA GLY A 106 21.25 -11.22 7.29
C GLY A 106 20.90 -12.12 6.10
N LEU A 107 20.37 -13.32 6.35
CA LEU A 107 19.96 -14.25 5.30
C LEU A 107 18.47 -14.12 5.00
N PRO A 108 18.00 -14.38 3.77
CA PRO A 108 16.58 -14.44 3.48
C PRO A 108 15.83 -15.41 4.41
N ALA A 109 14.79 -14.91 5.10
CA ALA A 109 13.96 -15.76 5.96
C ALA A 109 13.16 -16.81 5.16
N THR A 110 12.91 -16.54 3.89
CA THR A 110 12.28 -17.47 2.95
C THR A 110 12.95 -17.35 1.58
N PRO A 111 14.10 -18.03 1.35
CA PRO A 111 14.91 -17.85 0.14
C PRO A 111 14.14 -18.04 -1.17
N GLN A 112 13.21 -19.00 -1.22
CA GLN A 112 12.39 -19.31 -2.38
C GLN A 112 11.34 -18.25 -2.73
N ALA A 113 11.10 -17.29 -1.83
CA ALA A 113 10.13 -16.21 -2.00
C ALA A 113 10.77 -14.83 -1.79
N TYR A 114 12.10 -14.76 -1.69
CA TYR A 114 12.81 -13.55 -1.33
C TYR A 114 12.93 -12.61 -2.52
N VAL A 115 12.48 -11.36 -2.32
CA VAL A 115 12.72 -10.24 -3.22
C VAL A 115 13.31 -9.12 -2.36
N PRO A 116 14.58 -8.72 -2.59
CA PRO A 116 15.25 -7.76 -1.73
C PRO A 116 14.53 -6.41 -1.71
N THR A 117 14.70 -5.64 -0.64
CA THR A 117 14.27 -4.25 -0.53
C THR A 117 15.49 -3.33 -0.60
N ILE A 118 15.30 -2.08 -1.00
CA ILE A 118 16.36 -1.07 -1.03
C ILE A 118 16.39 -0.36 0.32
N TYR A 119 17.55 -0.30 0.96
CA TYR A 119 17.75 0.46 2.19
C TYR A 119 18.29 1.85 1.85
N ALA A 120 17.52 2.88 2.17
CA ALA A 120 17.90 4.27 1.97
C ALA A 120 18.06 4.98 3.33
N LYS A 121 18.93 5.99 3.38
CA LYS A 121 19.16 6.75 4.60
C LYS A 121 17.92 7.55 4.98
N ALA A 122 17.56 7.50 6.27
CA ALA A 122 16.36 8.16 6.78
C ALA A 122 16.61 9.65 7.10
N ASP A 123 17.00 10.47 6.12
CA ASP A 123 17.54 11.82 6.39
C ASP A 123 16.62 12.75 7.23
N ALA A 124 15.29 12.64 7.05
CA ALA A 124 14.32 13.44 7.79
C ALA A 124 14.18 13.04 9.28
N THR A 125 14.40 11.76 9.60
CA THR A 125 14.19 11.20 10.94
C THR A 125 15.47 10.68 11.60
N ALA A 126 16.60 10.68 10.90
CA ALA A 126 17.88 10.12 11.35
C ALA A 126 18.40 10.73 12.66
N ARG A 127 18.02 11.97 12.98
CA ARG A 127 18.37 12.62 14.27
C ARG A 127 17.52 12.13 15.45
N TRP A 128 16.37 11.54 15.17
CA TRP A 128 15.31 11.22 16.13
C TRP A 128 14.97 9.73 16.18
N GLN A 129 15.58 8.91 15.30
CA GLN A 129 15.34 7.49 15.20
C GLN A 129 16.64 6.69 15.33
N PRO A 130 16.61 5.53 16.02
CA PRO A 130 17.76 4.66 16.15
C PRO A 130 18.16 3.96 14.84
N THR A 131 17.27 3.90 13.85
CA THR A 131 17.49 3.21 12.58
C THR A 131 17.99 4.21 11.51
N PRO A 132 19.28 4.16 11.12
CA PRO A 132 19.84 5.13 10.18
C PRO A 132 19.38 4.92 8.73
N GLN A 133 18.81 3.75 8.42
CA GLN A 133 18.29 3.39 7.11
C GLN A 133 16.89 2.79 7.25
N LEU A 134 16.04 3.06 6.25
CA LEU A 134 14.70 2.50 6.15
C LEU A 134 14.57 1.71 4.84
N PRO A 135 13.84 0.58 4.85
CA PRO A 135 13.51 -0.15 3.64
C PRO A 135 12.54 0.69 2.78
N GLY A 136 12.72 0.64 1.46
CA GLY A 136 11.89 1.37 0.52
C GLY A 136 12.00 0.85 -0.90
N ASP A 137 10.92 0.22 -1.38
CA ASP A 137 10.89 -0.33 -2.74
C ASP A 137 10.71 0.72 -3.84
N HIS A 138 10.27 1.94 -3.49
CA HIS A 138 9.98 3.01 -4.47
C HIS A 138 11.15 3.28 -5.44
N LEU A 139 12.39 3.12 -4.99
CA LEU A 139 13.60 3.30 -5.80
C LEU A 139 13.79 2.23 -6.89
N TYR A 140 13.02 1.15 -6.89
CA TYR A 140 12.96 0.25 -8.04
C TYR A 140 12.31 0.88 -9.27
N GLY A 141 11.53 1.96 -9.08
CA GLY A 141 10.90 2.72 -10.15
C GLY A 141 11.72 3.91 -10.64
N ASP A 142 12.93 4.12 -10.12
CA ASP A 142 13.88 5.13 -10.59
C ASP A 142 14.89 4.44 -11.52
N PHE A 143 14.69 4.58 -12.83
CA PHE A 143 15.40 3.83 -13.88
C PHE A 143 16.68 4.53 -14.34
N ASP A 144 16.75 5.86 -14.25
CA ASP A 144 17.90 6.65 -14.70
C ASP A 144 18.76 7.20 -13.55
N ASN A 145 18.36 6.94 -12.31
CA ASN A 145 19.06 7.27 -11.07
C ASN A 145 19.18 8.79 -10.83
N ASP A 146 18.15 9.54 -11.22
CA ASP A 146 18.01 10.97 -10.92
C ASP A 146 17.21 11.26 -9.62
N LEU A 147 16.74 10.20 -8.94
CA LEU A 147 15.89 10.22 -7.74
C LEU A 147 14.44 10.68 -7.97
N VAL A 148 14.02 10.78 -9.22
CA VAL A 148 12.62 10.90 -9.64
C VAL A 148 12.09 9.51 -9.96
N ILE A 149 10.85 9.23 -9.54
CA ILE A 149 10.24 7.92 -9.76
C ILE A 149 9.55 7.90 -11.12
N ASP A 150 10.08 7.12 -12.06
CA ASP A 150 9.54 6.91 -13.41
C ASP A 150 8.32 5.97 -13.42
N ALA A 151 8.31 4.98 -12.52
CA ALA A 151 7.27 3.96 -12.45
C ALA A 151 6.72 3.77 -11.04
N ALA A 152 5.40 3.56 -10.94
CA ALA A 152 4.77 3.21 -9.68
C ALA A 152 5.24 1.82 -9.23
N VAL A 153 5.71 1.70 -7.97
CA VAL A 153 6.17 0.44 -7.40
C VAL A 153 5.19 -0.08 -6.36
N GLY A 154 4.81 -1.35 -6.48
CA GLY A 154 4.00 -2.05 -5.49
C GLY A 154 4.57 -3.40 -5.13
N ARG A 155 4.41 -3.83 -3.87
CA ARG A 155 4.81 -5.16 -3.39
C ARG A 155 3.60 -6.00 -2.99
N LEU A 156 3.63 -7.27 -3.36
CA LEU A 156 2.79 -8.35 -2.86
C LEU A 156 3.63 -9.18 -1.87
N PRO A 157 3.57 -8.90 -0.56
CA PRO A 157 4.44 -9.54 0.44
C PRO A 157 3.94 -10.96 0.78
N VAL A 158 4.40 -11.94 0.01
CA VAL A 158 3.98 -13.34 0.10
C VAL A 158 5.19 -14.25 0.18
N SER A 159 5.09 -15.32 0.98
CA SER A 159 6.21 -16.26 1.22
C SER A 159 5.95 -17.64 0.59
N THR A 160 4.75 -17.85 0.01
CA THR A 160 4.32 -19.14 -0.55
C THR A 160 3.41 -18.97 -1.76
N LEU A 161 3.36 -19.97 -2.63
CA LEU A 161 2.49 -19.98 -3.81
C LEU A 161 0.99 -19.80 -3.44
N PRO A 162 0.42 -20.50 -2.44
CA PRO A 162 -0.97 -20.30 -2.06
C PRO A 162 -1.28 -18.88 -1.56
N GLN A 163 -0.34 -18.22 -0.87
CA GLN A 163 -0.50 -16.82 -0.47
C GLN A 163 -0.51 -15.90 -1.69
N ALA A 164 0.40 -16.11 -2.65
CA ALA A 164 0.46 -15.34 -3.89
C ALA A 164 -0.83 -15.47 -4.71
N SER A 165 -1.26 -16.71 -4.98
CA SER A 165 -2.53 -16.98 -5.68
C SER A 165 -3.74 -16.42 -4.93
N GLY A 166 -3.77 -16.53 -3.59
CA GLY A 166 -4.84 -15.97 -2.78
C GLY A 166 -4.94 -14.46 -2.88
N LEU A 167 -3.80 -13.75 -2.84
CA LEU A 167 -3.75 -12.30 -2.91
C LEU A 167 -4.16 -11.79 -4.30
N LEU A 168 -3.63 -12.39 -5.37
CA LEU A 168 -3.97 -12.04 -6.75
C LEU A 168 -5.46 -12.30 -7.05
N ARG A 169 -6.03 -13.37 -6.50
CA ARG A 169 -7.48 -13.63 -6.60
C ARG A 169 -8.32 -12.57 -5.90
N ARG A 170 -7.87 -12.05 -4.75
CA ARG A 170 -8.56 -10.94 -4.07
C ARG A 170 -8.53 -9.66 -4.90
N ILE A 171 -7.39 -9.35 -5.52
CA ILE A 171 -7.24 -8.22 -6.44
C ILE A 171 -8.22 -8.36 -7.61
N ALA A 172 -8.23 -9.52 -8.28
CA ALA A 172 -9.15 -9.80 -9.37
C ALA A 172 -10.62 -9.65 -8.95
N ALA A 173 -11.00 -10.19 -7.78
CA ALA A 173 -12.37 -10.07 -7.26
C ALA A 173 -12.77 -8.61 -7.01
N TYR A 174 -11.86 -7.78 -6.50
CA TYR A 174 -12.10 -6.35 -6.31
C TYR A 174 -12.28 -5.60 -7.63
N GLU A 175 -11.43 -5.89 -8.62
CA GLU A 175 -11.48 -5.28 -9.96
C GLU A 175 -12.74 -5.68 -10.74
N ASP A 176 -13.18 -6.94 -10.61
CA ASP A 176 -14.38 -7.46 -11.28
C ASP A 176 -15.68 -7.07 -10.57
N SER A 177 -15.57 -6.48 -9.39
CA SER A 177 -16.73 -6.19 -8.54
C SER A 177 -17.73 -5.28 -9.24
N ARG A 178 -18.94 -5.81 -9.44
CA ARG A 178 -20.10 -5.06 -9.96
C ARG A 178 -20.95 -4.45 -8.85
N ASP A 179 -20.52 -4.54 -7.59
CA ASP A 179 -21.26 -3.98 -6.45
C ASP A 179 -20.98 -2.48 -6.29
N PHE A 180 -21.84 -1.66 -6.88
CA PHE A 180 -21.80 -0.19 -6.76
C PHE A 180 -22.56 0.34 -5.54
N GLY A 181 -22.69 -0.45 -4.48
CA GLY A 181 -23.33 -0.06 -3.22
C GLY A 181 -22.66 1.12 -2.51
N SER A 182 -23.28 1.56 -1.42
CA SER A 182 -22.89 2.78 -0.69
C SER A 182 -21.46 2.79 -0.17
N TRP A 183 -20.84 1.62 0.01
CA TRP A 183 -19.44 1.51 0.42
C TRP A 183 -18.49 2.21 -0.57
N ARG A 184 -18.80 2.26 -1.87
CA ARG A 184 -17.97 2.93 -2.89
C ARG A 184 -17.88 4.44 -2.73
N SER A 185 -18.90 5.02 -2.10
CA SER A 185 -18.98 6.43 -1.76
C SER A 185 -18.62 6.73 -0.31
N GLN A 186 -18.19 5.73 0.47
CA GLN A 186 -17.91 5.89 1.90
C GLN A 186 -16.39 5.93 2.14
N VAL A 187 -15.94 6.91 2.93
CA VAL A 187 -14.58 6.99 3.45
C VAL A 187 -14.65 6.90 4.98
N ASP A 188 -13.94 5.95 5.55
CA ASP A 188 -13.81 5.84 7.00
C ASP A 188 -12.46 6.43 7.43
N LEU A 189 -12.51 7.32 8.41
CA LEU A 189 -11.40 8.11 8.91
C LEU A 189 -11.21 7.76 10.38
N VAL A 190 -10.08 7.16 10.71
CA VAL A 190 -9.73 6.74 12.06
C VAL A 190 -8.54 7.55 12.54
N ALA A 191 -8.74 8.35 13.58
CA ALA A 191 -7.71 9.19 14.17
C ALA A 191 -7.28 8.63 15.54
N GLY A 192 -5.99 8.35 15.67
CA GLY A 192 -5.34 8.09 16.96
C GLY A 192 -5.24 9.37 17.80
N LEU A 193 -4.56 9.30 18.94
CA LEU A 193 -4.22 10.49 19.70
C LEU A 193 -2.95 11.11 19.11
N GLY A 194 -3.04 12.39 18.71
CA GLY A 194 -1.87 13.11 18.17
C GLY A 194 -0.78 13.28 19.23
N GLY A 195 -1.15 13.59 20.47
CA GLY A 195 -0.20 13.66 21.59
C GLY A 195 0.89 14.72 21.41
N PHE A 196 0.77 15.58 20.38
CA PHE A 196 1.74 16.63 20.06
C PHE A 196 1.45 17.94 20.82
N GLY A 197 0.36 17.96 21.60
CA GLY A 197 -0.11 19.11 22.36
C GLY A 197 -1.26 19.82 21.64
N ALA A 198 -2.17 20.40 22.42
CA ALA A 198 -3.48 20.88 21.95
C ALA A 198 -3.43 21.81 20.73
N LEU A 199 -2.36 22.60 20.57
CA LEU A 199 -2.20 23.54 19.46
C LEU A 199 -1.78 22.85 18.16
N VAL A 200 -0.87 21.87 18.23
CA VAL A 200 -0.43 21.08 17.07
C VAL A 200 -1.52 20.10 16.67
N ASP A 201 -2.13 19.45 17.65
CA ASP A 201 -3.25 18.53 17.41
C ASP A 201 -4.44 19.26 16.78
N GLY A 202 -4.79 20.46 17.27
CA GLY A 202 -5.85 21.28 16.68
C GLY A 202 -5.55 21.78 15.26
N ALA A 203 -4.29 22.07 14.94
CA ALA A 203 -3.89 22.45 13.58
C ALA A 203 -3.94 21.26 12.61
N ILE A 204 -3.48 20.09 13.04
CA ILE A 204 -3.57 18.84 12.26
C ILE A 204 -5.05 18.47 12.05
N GLU A 205 -5.87 18.57 13.08
CA GLU A 205 -7.32 18.31 13.01
C GLU A 205 -8.03 19.28 12.06
N ALA A 206 -7.69 20.58 12.09
CA ALA A 206 -8.26 21.57 11.18
C ALA A 206 -7.84 21.34 9.72
N VAL A 207 -6.59 20.97 9.47
CA VAL A 207 -6.09 20.63 8.13
C VAL A 207 -6.74 19.34 7.63
N ALA A 208 -6.81 18.30 8.47
CA ALA A 208 -7.49 17.06 8.13
C ALA A 208 -8.97 17.33 7.82
N SER A 209 -9.68 18.04 8.70
CA SER A 209 -11.09 18.40 8.51
C SER A 209 -11.31 19.24 7.25
N GLY A 210 -10.40 20.16 6.94
CA GLY A 210 -10.43 20.97 5.72
C GLY A 210 -10.18 20.17 4.45
N LEU A 211 -9.24 19.22 4.46
CA LEU A 211 -8.98 18.32 3.33
C LEU A 211 -10.15 17.35 3.11
N ILE A 212 -10.73 16.84 4.20
CA ILE A 212 -11.88 15.93 4.15
C ILE A 212 -13.13 16.68 3.65
N SER A 213 -13.37 17.91 4.09
CA SER A 213 -14.59 18.66 3.76
C SER A 213 -14.49 19.45 2.46
N GLY A 214 -13.29 19.88 2.06
CA GLY A 214 -13.05 20.72 0.88
C GLY A 214 -12.64 19.95 -0.37
N SER A 215 -12.04 18.77 -0.24
CA SER A 215 -11.49 18.01 -1.37
C SER A 215 -12.33 16.80 -1.77
N LEU A 216 -13.26 16.34 -0.91
CA LEU A 216 -14.14 15.22 -1.24
C LEU A 216 -15.39 15.73 -1.99
N PRO A 217 -15.75 15.11 -3.13
CA PRO A 217 -17.00 15.42 -3.81
C PRO A 217 -18.19 15.24 -2.87
N GLY A 218 -19.23 16.06 -3.01
CA GLY A 218 -20.43 15.96 -2.15
C GLY A 218 -21.18 14.62 -2.21
N SER A 219 -20.85 13.76 -3.19
CA SER A 219 -21.34 12.38 -3.26
C SER A 219 -20.62 11.42 -2.29
N VAL A 220 -19.50 11.84 -1.70
CA VAL A 220 -18.72 11.04 -0.76
C VAL A 220 -19.23 11.29 0.66
N ARG A 221 -19.49 10.21 1.39
CA ARG A 221 -19.83 10.20 2.80
C ARG A 221 -18.60 9.87 3.62
N THR A 222 -18.48 10.53 4.76
CA THR A 222 -17.38 10.32 5.69
C THR A 222 -17.90 9.77 7.00
N ARG A 223 -17.14 8.88 7.61
CA ARG A 223 -17.38 8.39 8.97
C ARG A 223 -16.10 8.55 9.75
N VAL A 224 -16.20 9.18 10.91
CA VAL A 224 -15.04 9.52 11.73
C VAL A 224 -15.09 8.72 13.03
N THR A 225 -13.97 8.12 13.40
CA THR A 225 -13.74 7.53 14.72
C THR A 225 -12.46 8.14 15.28
N HIS A 226 -12.55 8.87 16.40
CA HIS A 226 -11.41 9.62 16.94
C HIS A 226 -11.13 9.23 18.39
N ALA A 227 -9.88 8.89 18.71
CA ALA A 227 -9.47 8.41 20.04
C ALA A 227 -9.47 9.48 21.15
N GLY A 228 -9.79 10.74 20.83
CA GLY A 228 -9.79 11.86 21.77
C GLY A 228 -10.99 11.80 22.71
N PRO A 229 -10.81 11.70 24.04
CA PRO A 229 -11.95 11.55 24.98
C PRO A 229 -12.98 12.69 24.90
N SER A 230 -12.55 13.89 24.51
CA SER A 230 -13.43 15.06 24.33
C SER A 230 -14.02 15.19 22.93
N SER A 231 -13.64 14.33 21.98
CA SER A 231 -14.14 14.38 20.61
C SER A 231 -15.57 13.84 20.55
N PRO A 232 -16.48 14.51 19.81
CA PRO A 232 -17.83 13.97 19.58
C PRO A 232 -17.83 12.67 18.75
N PHE A 233 -16.69 12.33 18.13
CA PHE A 233 -16.50 11.11 17.34
C PHE A 233 -15.81 9.99 18.13
N CYS A 234 -15.63 10.15 19.45
CA CYS A 234 -15.05 9.13 20.30
C CYS A 234 -16.14 8.18 20.82
N PRO A 235 -16.10 6.88 20.48
CA PRO A 235 -17.04 5.88 20.99
C PRO A 235 -16.80 5.48 22.45
N GLY A 236 -15.77 6.06 23.09
CA GLY A 236 -15.27 5.65 24.41
C GLY A 236 -14.13 4.64 24.32
N PRO A 237 -13.25 4.59 25.34
CA PRO A 237 -12.03 3.78 25.30
C PRO A 237 -12.30 2.28 25.24
N ASP A 238 -13.34 1.80 25.93
CA ASP A 238 -13.66 0.37 26.01
C ASP A 238 -14.30 -0.20 24.73
N CYS A 239 -14.78 0.68 23.85
CA CYS A 239 -15.52 0.32 22.62
C CYS A 239 -14.79 0.74 21.35
N PHE A 240 -13.57 1.28 21.45
CA PHE A 240 -12.90 1.92 20.33
C PHE A 240 -12.58 0.93 19.20
N THR A 241 -11.85 -0.13 19.53
CA THR A 241 -11.47 -1.20 18.58
C THR A 241 -12.72 -1.86 17.99
N GLU A 242 -13.73 -2.17 18.79
CA GLU A 242 -15.02 -2.72 18.34
C GLU A 242 -15.68 -1.81 17.31
N THR A 243 -15.70 -0.50 17.57
CA THR A 243 -16.28 0.48 16.66
C THR A 243 -15.52 0.52 15.34
N VAL A 244 -14.18 0.47 15.37
CA VAL A 244 -13.34 0.39 14.17
C VAL A 244 -13.64 -0.88 13.38
N LEU A 245 -13.70 -2.04 14.03
CA LEU A 245 -14.01 -3.33 13.40
C LEU A 245 -15.42 -3.36 12.81
N ALA A 246 -16.41 -2.82 13.52
CA ALA A 246 -17.79 -2.71 13.06
C ALA A 246 -17.91 -1.78 11.85
N ASN A 247 -17.25 -0.63 11.88
CA ASN A 247 -17.21 0.32 10.77
C ASN A 247 -16.56 -0.30 9.52
N TYR A 248 -15.40 -0.94 9.69
CA TYR A 248 -14.74 -1.67 8.60
C TYR A 248 -15.67 -2.73 7.98
N SER A 249 -16.35 -3.52 8.81
CA SER A 249 -17.27 -4.57 8.37
C SER A 249 -18.52 -4.02 7.66
N SER A 250 -18.94 -2.79 7.99
CA SER A 250 -20.06 -2.12 7.31
C SER A 250 -19.69 -1.61 5.91
N GLY A 251 -18.40 -1.52 5.59
CA GLY A 251 -17.88 -1.22 4.26
C GLY A 251 -17.59 0.26 4.02
N CYS A 252 -16.41 0.50 3.45
CA CYS A 252 -15.96 1.77 2.91
C CYS A 252 -15.03 1.52 1.72
N ARG A 253 -14.85 2.53 0.87
CA ARG A 253 -13.91 2.47 -0.26
C ARG A 253 -12.49 2.65 0.24
N PHE A 254 -12.31 3.65 1.11
CA PHE A 254 -11.04 3.95 1.74
C PHE A 254 -11.20 3.89 3.25
N TRP A 255 -10.28 3.16 3.88
CA TRP A 255 -10.10 3.17 5.32
C TRP A 255 -8.79 3.90 5.62
N VAL A 256 -8.87 5.11 6.15
CA VAL A 256 -7.72 5.98 6.39
C VAL A 256 -7.46 6.03 7.88
N TYR A 257 -6.25 5.67 8.28
CA TYR A 257 -5.78 5.84 9.64
C TYR A 257 -4.72 6.92 9.72
N ALA A 258 -4.82 7.80 10.71
CA ALA A 258 -3.80 8.79 11.02
C ALA A 258 -3.50 8.79 12.52
N GLY A 259 -2.23 8.58 12.89
CA GLY A 259 -1.81 8.53 14.28
C GLY A 259 -0.50 7.76 14.45
N HIS A 260 -0.24 7.31 15.67
CA HIS A 260 0.94 6.49 15.94
C HIS A 260 0.77 5.07 15.40
N GLY A 261 1.90 4.45 15.09
CA GLY A 261 1.97 3.07 14.64
C GLY A 261 3.29 2.45 15.09
N ASN A 262 3.23 1.15 15.26
CA ASN A 262 4.36 0.27 15.48
C ASN A 262 4.27 -0.87 14.45
N ILE A 263 5.25 -1.77 14.44
CA ILE A 263 5.35 -2.88 13.48
C ILE A 263 4.09 -3.76 13.51
N CYS A 264 3.54 -4.04 14.70
CA CYS A 264 2.45 -5.01 14.88
C CYS A 264 1.12 -4.40 15.36
N GLU A 265 1.06 -3.09 15.58
CA GLU A 265 -0.13 -2.42 16.11
C GLU A 265 -0.17 -0.93 15.76
N LEU A 266 -1.38 -0.39 15.70
CA LEU A 266 -1.65 1.04 15.69
C LEU A 266 -1.64 1.59 17.13
N ASP A 267 -1.97 2.87 17.30
CA ASP A 267 -2.02 3.55 18.60
C ASP A 267 -2.91 2.81 19.62
N ARG A 268 -2.76 3.12 20.91
CA ARG A 268 -3.57 2.53 21.98
C ARG A 268 -4.59 3.52 22.51
N VAL A 269 -5.77 3.02 22.84
CA VAL A 269 -6.86 3.77 23.46
C VAL A 269 -7.21 3.12 24.80
N PRO A 270 -7.02 3.82 25.94
CA PRO A 270 -6.32 5.11 26.09
C PRO A 270 -4.82 5.02 25.76
N ALA A 271 -4.15 6.15 25.50
CA ALA A 271 -2.73 6.22 25.11
C ALA A 271 -1.75 5.93 26.27
N HIS A 272 -1.80 4.71 26.79
CA HIS A 272 -0.85 4.17 27.75
C HIS A 272 -0.64 2.67 27.50
N SER A 273 0.35 2.06 28.13
CA SER A 273 0.71 0.64 27.92
C SER A 273 -0.45 -0.34 28.19
N GLY A 274 -1.32 -0.03 29.15
CA GLY A 274 -2.52 -0.84 29.43
C GLY A 274 -3.72 -0.59 28.50
N GLY A 275 -3.63 0.34 27.56
CA GLY A 275 -4.71 0.65 26.63
C GLY A 275 -4.80 -0.40 25.53
N ARG A 276 -5.96 -0.51 24.89
CA ARG A 276 -6.16 -1.46 23.79
C ARG A 276 -5.71 -0.86 22.47
N PRO A 277 -4.99 -1.59 21.61
CA PRO A 277 -4.66 -1.10 20.28
C PRO A 277 -5.90 -0.75 19.46
N VAL A 278 -5.85 0.34 18.69
CA VAL A 278 -6.85 0.70 17.68
C VAL A 278 -7.07 -0.49 16.74
N LEU A 279 -5.97 -1.07 16.24
CA LEU A 279 -5.90 -2.38 15.61
C LEU A 279 -4.51 -2.98 15.86
N SER A 280 -4.44 -4.29 16.02
CA SER A 280 -3.21 -5.08 16.05
C SER A 280 -3.23 -6.19 14.98
N VAL A 281 -2.10 -6.84 14.75
CA VAL A 281 -2.02 -8.04 13.89
C VAL A 281 -2.97 -9.16 14.35
N ASN A 282 -3.29 -9.22 15.64
CA ASN A 282 -4.23 -10.19 16.21
C ASN A 282 -5.69 -9.86 15.85
N ASP A 283 -6.00 -8.59 15.57
CA ASP A 283 -7.33 -8.14 15.19
C ASP A 283 -7.64 -8.38 13.71
N LEU A 284 -6.62 -8.68 12.87
CA LEU A 284 -6.79 -8.82 11.42
C LEU A 284 -7.79 -9.92 11.04
N GLN A 285 -7.90 -10.98 11.83
CA GLN A 285 -8.87 -12.05 11.62
C GLN A 285 -10.33 -11.59 11.81
N HIS A 286 -10.54 -10.45 12.48
CA HIS A 286 -11.85 -9.86 12.74
C HIS A 286 -12.24 -8.81 11.69
N LEU A 287 -11.33 -8.46 10.75
CA LEU A 287 -11.63 -7.58 9.62
C LEU A 287 -12.44 -8.34 8.56
N ASN A 288 -13.77 -8.33 8.75
CA ASN A 288 -14.68 -9.15 7.97
C ASN A 288 -15.29 -8.37 6.79
N ARG A 289 -14.66 -8.48 5.62
CA ARG A 289 -15.21 -8.01 4.34
C ARG A 289 -14.87 -8.97 3.21
N PRO A 290 -15.81 -9.25 2.28
CA PRO A 290 -15.51 -10.03 1.09
C PRO A 290 -14.50 -9.27 0.21
N ALA A 291 -13.71 -10.02 -0.57
CA ALA A 291 -12.60 -9.47 -1.34
C ALA A 291 -13.04 -8.45 -2.40
N ASP A 292 -14.24 -8.62 -2.96
CA ASP A 292 -14.84 -7.75 -3.99
C ASP A 292 -15.22 -6.35 -3.50
N SER A 293 -15.14 -6.11 -2.19
CA SER A 293 -15.59 -4.87 -1.56
C SER A 293 -14.85 -4.59 -0.25
N ALA A 294 -13.62 -5.12 -0.17
CA ALA A 294 -12.66 -4.82 0.89
C ALA A 294 -12.13 -3.39 0.74
N PRO A 295 -12.03 -2.60 1.82
CA PRO A 295 -11.48 -1.25 1.75
C PRO A 295 -10.03 -1.23 1.28
N ILE A 296 -9.64 -0.16 0.59
CA ILE A 296 -8.23 0.19 0.39
C ILE A 296 -7.77 0.94 1.63
N ALA A 297 -6.80 0.39 2.34
CA ALA A 297 -6.28 0.99 3.58
C ALA A 297 -5.16 2.00 3.28
N LEU A 298 -5.25 3.18 3.88
CA LEU A 298 -4.19 4.18 3.90
C LEU A 298 -3.74 4.40 5.35
N LEU A 299 -2.47 4.13 5.61
CA LEU A 299 -1.89 4.22 6.96
C LEU A 299 -0.90 5.38 7.02
N LEU A 300 -1.31 6.46 7.68
CA LEU A 300 -0.47 7.61 7.98
C LEU A 300 0.12 7.44 9.38
N ALA A 301 1.01 6.44 9.51
CA ALA A 301 1.56 6.01 10.79
C ALA A 301 2.95 5.36 10.63
N CYS A 302 3.79 5.52 11.65
CA CYS A 302 5.14 4.96 11.66
C CYS A 302 5.14 3.43 11.58
N TYR A 303 6.13 2.86 10.89
CA TYR A 303 6.47 1.42 10.85
C TYR A 303 5.40 0.42 10.38
N THR A 304 4.18 0.86 10.07
CA THR A 304 3.11 -0.04 9.59
C THR A 304 3.41 -0.71 8.23
N GLY A 305 4.34 -0.14 7.46
CA GLY A 305 4.89 -0.70 6.23
C GLY A 305 6.31 -1.27 6.35
N ALA A 306 6.80 -1.53 7.57
CA ALA A 306 8.13 -2.11 7.80
C ALA A 306 8.15 -3.61 7.42
N ILE A 307 8.16 -3.88 6.12
CA ILE A 307 8.08 -5.22 5.51
C ILE A 307 9.25 -6.15 5.86
N ASP A 308 10.35 -5.61 6.37
CA ASP A 308 11.54 -6.34 6.80
C ASP A 308 11.55 -6.66 8.30
N ALA A 309 10.60 -6.11 9.07
CA ALA A 309 10.57 -6.23 10.52
C ALA A 309 10.08 -7.61 11.00
N THR A 310 10.48 -7.96 12.23
CA THR A 310 10.14 -9.24 12.88
C THR A 310 8.91 -9.16 13.76
#